data_AF-A0A8K1QQI1-F1
#
_entry.id   AF-A0A8K1QQI1-F1
#
_cell.length_a   1.000
_cell.length_b   1.000
_cell.length_c   1.000
_cell.angle_alpha   90.00
_cell.angle_beta   90.00
_cell.angle_gamma   90.00
#
_symmetry.space_group_name_H-M   'P 1'
#
loop_
_entity.id
_entity.type
_entity.pdbx_description
1 polymer ?
#
loop_
_entity_poly.entity_id
_entity_poly.type
_entity_poly.pdbx_seq_one_letter_code
_entity_poly.pdbx_strand_id
1 'polypeptide(L)'
;MPHSVDWRSRIYCSPYYLNYQYDALNSSLVPFSEGKALDDNGLYYLYIYGANIHGENGIGKLDYTKRIGWVLENKDKIIRLDKKLILKAEEKIKFTAFCLIIKELESN
;
A
#
# COMPACT_ATOMS: atom_id res chain seq x y z
N MET A 1 -7.17 -2.35 17.68
CA MET A 1 -7.18 -1.07 18.42
C MET A 1 -8.58 -0.88 19.00
N PRO A 2 -8.78 -0.26 20.18
CA PRO A 2 -10.13 0.02 20.66
C PRO A 2 -10.84 1.03 19.74
N HIS A 3 -12.16 0.89 19.64
CA HIS A 3 -12.98 1.67 18.73
C HIS A 3 -14.11 2.40 19.47
N SER A 4 -14.45 3.59 18.99
CA SER A 4 -15.57 4.41 19.43
C SER A 4 -16.54 4.64 18.27
N VAL A 5 -17.81 4.91 18.57
CA VAL A 5 -18.87 5.08 17.56
C VAL A 5 -19.48 6.47 17.66
N ASP A 6 -19.66 7.15 16.52
CA ASP A 6 -20.37 8.44 16.48
C ASP A 6 -21.90 8.27 16.44
N TRP A 7 -22.64 9.38 16.52
CA TRP A 7 -24.09 9.38 16.46
C TRP A 7 -24.69 8.95 15.12
N ARG A 8 -23.88 8.91 14.05
CA ARG A 8 -24.23 8.36 12.72
C ARG A 8 -23.76 6.91 12.56
N SER A 9 -23.35 6.26 13.65
CA SER A 9 -22.84 4.89 13.68
C SER A 9 -21.54 4.66 12.92
N ARG A 10 -20.74 5.69 12.65
CA ARG A 10 -19.39 5.55 12.08
C ARG A 10 -18.41 5.13 13.17
N ILE A 11 -17.53 4.18 12.83
CA ILE A 11 -16.56 3.57 13.74
C ILE A 11 -15.20 4.28 13.59
N TYR A 12 -14.66 4.75 14.71
CA TYR A 12 -13.39 5.46 14.78
C TYR A 12 -12.41 4.73 15.69
N CYS A 13 -11.12 4.81 15.39
CA CYS A 13 -10.07 4.40 16.32
C CYS A 13 -10.04 5.37 17.52
N SER A 14 -10.11 4.82 18.74
CA SER A 14 -10.01 5.64 19.96
C SER A 14 -8.60 6.24 20.18
N PRO A 15 -7.47 5.59 19.83
CA PRO A 15 -6.14 6.19 19.98
C PRO A 15 -5.93 7.40 19.05
N TYR A 16 -5.55 8.53 19.63
CA TYR A 16 -5.38 9.79 18.88
C TYR A 16 -4.08 9.86 18.07
N TYR A 17 -2.95 9.41 18.64
CA TYR A 17 -1.63 9.66 18.04
C TYR A 17 -1.22 8.66 16.95
N LEU A 18 -1.53 7.37 17.13
CA LEU A 18 -1.15 6.30 16.19
C LEU A 18 -2.37 5.43 15.91
N ASN A 19 -2.94 5.55 14.71
CA ASN A 19 -4.07 4.74 14.27
C ASN A 19 -4.08 4.57 12.74
N TYR A 20 -4.68 3.49 12.25
CA TYR A 20 -4.69 3.19 10.82
C TYR A 20 -5.66 4.05 9.99
N GLN A 21 -6.55 4.83 10.64
CA GLN A 21 -7.57 5.66 9.97
C GLN A 21 -7.12 7.10 9.68
N TYR A 22 -5.95 7.50 10.20
CA TYR A 22 -5.43 8.85 10.08
C TYR A 22 -4.71 9.05 8.73
N ASP A 23 -3.58 9.74 8.74
CA ASP A 23 -2.81 10.08 7.56
C ASP A 23 -2.07 8.89 6.93
N ALA A 24 -1.41 9.18 5.81
CA ALA A 24 -0.64 8.20 5.07
C ALA A 24 0.56 7.65 5.86
N LEU A 25 1.16 8.46 6.73
CA LEU A 25 2.25 8.02 7.60
C LEU A 25 1.75 6.98 8.59
N ASN A 26 0.70 7.29 9.34
CA ASN A 26 0.17 6.38 10.35
C ASN A 26 -0.31 5.05 9.75
N SER A 27 -1.05 5.12 8.64
CA SER A 27 -1.52 3.90 7.95
C SER A 27 -0.38 3.04 7.38
N SER A 28 0.76 3.64 7.02
CA SER A 28 1.94 2.90 6.54
C SER A 28 2.79 2.30 7.66
N LEU A 29 2.69 2.87 8.88
CA LEU A 29 3.45 2.42 10.06
C LEU A 29 2.80 1.26 10.81
N VAL A 30 1.50 1.00 10.58
CA VAL A 30 0.71 0.00 11.32
C VAL A 30 0.37 -1.19 10.41
N PRO A 31 1.29 -2.16 10.22
CA PRO A 31 0.97 -3.41 9.56
C PRO A 31 0.11 -4.31 10.46
N PHE A 32 -0.45 -5.37 9.87
CA PHE A 32 -1.08 -6.43 10.65
C PHE A 32 -0.02 -7.15 11.52
N SER A 33 -0.36 -7.45 12.77
CA SER A 33 0.54 -8.17 13.69
C SER A 33 0.73 -9.63 13.30
N GLU A 34 -0.30 -10.24 12.71
CA GLU A 34 -0.27 -11.61 12.21
C GLU A 34 -0.23 -11.57 10.68
N GLY A 35 0.94 -11.87 10.12
CA GLY A 35 1.12 -12.04 8.69
C GLY A 35 0.44 -13.31 8.18
N LYS A 36 0.04 -13.30 6.91
CA LYS A 36 -0.40 -14.51 6.18
C LYS A 36 0.50 -14.73 4.98
N ALA A 37 0.82 -15.99 4.70
CA ALA A 37 1.54 -16.35 3.49
C ALA A 37 0.73 -15.91 2.26
N LEU A 38 1.42 -15.34 1.27
CA LEU A 38 0.80 -14.90 0.03
C LEU A 38 0.61 -16.10 -0.89
N ASP A 39 -0.64 -16.29 -1.33
CA ASP A 39 -0.98 -17.12 -2.49
C ASP A 39 -0.91 -16.27 -3.77
N ASP A 40 -1.13 -16.90 -4.92
CA ASP A 40 -1.14 -16.21 -6.21
C ASP A 40 -2.17 -15.06 -6.24
N ASN A 41 -3.31 -15.22 -5.56
CA ASN A 41 -4.32 -14.17 -5.44
C ASN A 41 -3.86 -13.03 -4.53
N GLY A 42 -3.21 -13.34 -3.41
CA GLY A 42 -2.63 -12.36 -2.51
C GLY A 42 -1.60 -11.50 -3.23
N LEU A 43 -0.73 -12.12 -4.03
CA LEU A 43 0.25 -11.41 -4.86
C LEU A 43 -0.43 -10.54 -5.93
N TYR A 44 -1.48 -11.07 -6.58
CA TYR A 44 -2.30 -10.34 -7.54
C TYR A 44 -2.90 -9.06 -6.95
N TYR A 45 -3.53 -9.14 -5.78
CA TYR A 45 -4.11 -7.97 -5.10
C TYR A 45 -3.04 -7.02 -4.55
N LEU A 46 -1.90 -7.55 -4.12
CA LEU A 46 -0.78 -6.73 -3.67
C LEU A 46 -0.23 -5.85 -4.81
N TYR A 47 -0.10 -6.39 -6.02
CA TYR A 47 0.30 -5.60 -7.18
C TYR A 47 -0.75 -4.54 -7.56
N ILE A 48 -2.04 -4.87 -7.53
CA ILE A 48 -3.10 -3.87 -7.75
C ILE A 48 -3.01 -2.74 -6.71
N TYR A 49 -2.79 -3.09 -5.44
CA TYR A 49 -2.61 -2.13 -4.36
C TYR A 49 -1.43 -1.18 -4.65
N GLY A 50 -0.27 -1.70 -5.05
CA GLY A 50 0.89 -0.89 -5.43
C GLY A 50 0.58 0.12 -6.55
N ALA A 51 -0.11 -0.30 -7.61
CA ALA A 51 -0.52 0.58 -8.69
C ALA A 51 -1.53 1.65 -8.22
N ASN A 52 -2.49 1.28 -7.37
CA ASN A 52 -3.50 2.21 -6.85
C ASN A 52 -2.89 3.33 -6.02
N ILE A 53 -1.90 3.00 -5.17
CA ILE A 53 -1.20 4.00 -4.34
C ILE A 53 -0.36 4.94 -5.19
N HIS A 54 0.28 4.42 -6.25
CA HIS A 54 1.13 5.23 -7.10
C HIS A 54 0.32 6.31 -7.83
N GLY A 55 -0.83 5.95 -8.41
CA GLY A 55 -1.82 6.90 -8.93
C GLY A 55 -1.40 7.75 -10.14
N GLU A 56 -0.11 7.87 -10.46
CA GLU A 56 0.40 8.71 -11.56
C GLU A 56 -0.35 8.45 -12.87
N ASN A 57 -0.75 9.52 -13.56
CA ASN A 57 -1.49 9.48 -14.82
C ASN A 57 -2.78 8.64 -14.80
N GLY A 58 -3.39 8.46 -13.63
CA GLY A 58 -4.63 7.72 -13.48
C GLY A 58 -4.45 6.19 -13.60
N ILE A 59 -3.25 5.66 -13.33
CA ILE A 59 -2.98 4.22 -13.40
C ILE A 59 -3.95 3.41 -12.52
N GLY A 60 -4.30 3.96 -11.34
CA GLY A 60 -5.28 3.37 -10.41
C GLY A 60 -6.72 3.34 -10.92
N LYS A 61 -7.01 3.91 -12.10
CA LYS A 61 -8.31 3.86 -12.78
C LYS A 61 -8.33 2.91 -13.98
N LEU A 62 -7.18 2.39 -14.40
CA LEU A 62 -7.10 1.42 -15.50
C LEU A 62 -7.65 0.05 -15.08
N ASP A 63 -7.81 -0.85 -16.03
CA ASP A 63 -8.16 -2.23 -15.73
C ASP A 63 -7.10 -2.93 -14.86
N TYR A 64 -7.50 -3.94 -14.07
CA TYR A 64 -6.61 -4.62 -13.14
C TYR A 64 -5.41 -5.27 -13.82
N THR A 65 -5.60 -5.82 -15.03
CA THR A 65 -4.51 -6.39 -15.82
C THR A 65 -3.43 -5.36 -16.15
N LYS A 66 -3.83 -4.13 -16.51
CA LYS A 66 -2.93 -3.02 -16.81
C LYS A 66 -2.20 -2.52 -15.57
N ARG A 67 -2.88 -2.48 -14.42
CA ARG A 67 -2.27 -2.11 -13.13
C ARG A 67 -1.15 -3.06 -12.74
N ILE A 68 -1.41 -4.37 -12.88
CA ILE A 68 -0.41 -5.40 -12.59
C ILE A 68 0.75 -5.33 -13.58
N GLY A 69 0.46 -5.18 -14.87
CA GLY A 69 1.47 -4.98 -15.91
C GLY A 69 2.43 -3.84 -15.58
N TRP A 70 1.89 -2.69 -15.15
CA TRP A 70 2.70 -1.54 -14.74
C TRP A 70 3.62 -1.84 -13.54
N VAL A 71 3.12 -2.58 -12.54
CA VAL A 71 3.96 -2.98 -11.38
C VAL A 71 5.07 -3.93 -11.81
N LEU A 72 4.77 -4.90 -12.68
CA LEU A 72 5.76 -5.84 -13.20
C LEU A 72 6.83 -5.12 -14.05
N GLU A 73 6.44 -4.18 -14.91
CA GLU A 73 7.35 -3.36 -15.71
C GLU A 73 8.29 -2.48 -14.85
N ASN A 74 7.83 -2.05 -13.67
CA ASN A 74 8.60 -1.23 -12.74
C ASN A 74 9.19 -2.02 -11.57
N LYS A 75 9.07 -3.35 -11.57
CA LYS A 75 9.45 -4.23 -10.45
C LYS A 75 10.90 -4.01 -10.02
N ASP A 76 11.83 -3.93 -10.97
CA ASP A 76 13.24 -3.66 -10.69
C ASP A 76 13.47 -2.32 -9.99
N LYS A 77 12.73 -1.28 -10.37
CA LYS A 77 12.81 0.05 -9.75
C LYS A 77 12.19 0.05 -8.35
N ILE A 78 11.11 -0.70 -8.15
CA ILE A 78 10.43 -0.88 -6.86
C ILE A 78 11.38 -1.57 -5.88
N ILE A 79 12.00 -2.69 -6.26
CA ILE A 79 12.95 -3.44 -5.43
C ILE A 79 14.17 -2.58 -5.06
N ARG A 80 14.65 -1.76 -5.99
CA ARG A 80 15.79 -0.83 -5.76
C ARG A 80 15.42 0.42 -4.99
N LEU A 81 14.16 0.61 -4.60
CA LEU A 81 13.65 1.82 -3.94
C LEU A 81 14.00 3.09 -4.73
N ASP A 82 13.78 3.09 -6.05
CA ASP A 82 14.11 4.22 -6.90
C ASP A 82 13.38 5.49 -6.43
N LYS A 83 14.16 6.47 -5.98
CA LYS A 83 13.68 7.75 -5.49
C LYS A 83 12.83 8.48 -6.52
N LYS A 84 13.16 8.39 -7.81
CA LYS A 84 12.39 9.08 -8.86
C LYS A 84 10.98 8.50 -8.98
N LEU A 85 10.86 7.18 -8.88
CA LEU A 85 9.57 6.49 -8.90
C LEU A 85 8.74 6.84 -7.65
N ILE A 86 9.35 6.75 -6.47
CA ILE A 86 8.66 7.04 -5.20
C ILE A 86 8.15 8.48 -5.15
N LEU A 87 8.93 9.45 -5.63
CA LEU A 87 8.53 10.87 -5.61
C LEU A 87 7.36 11.17 -6.55
N LYS A 88 7.14 10.36 -7.58
CA LYS A 88 6.02 10.50 -8.53
C LYS A 88 4.71 9.95 -7.99
N ALA A 89 4.75 9.12 -6.95
CA ALA A 89 3.54 8.57 -6.35
C ALA A 89 2.66 9.68 -5.75
N GLU A 90 1.34 9.53 -5.90
CA GLU A 90 0.35 10.34 -5.20
C GLU A 90 0.55 10.20 -3.68
N GLU A 91 0.60 8.95 -3.20
CA GLU A 91 0.74 8.59 -1.79
C GLU A 91 2.14 8.02 -1.49
N LYS A 92 3.14 8.90 -1.43
CA LYS A 92 4.58 8.57 -1.36
C LYS A 92 4.95 7.63 -0.22
N ILE A 93 4.40 7.86 0.97
CA ILE A 93 4.76 7.09 2.17
C ILE A 93 4.21 5.66 2.07
N LYS A 94 2.94 5.52 1.70
CA LYS A 94 2.31 4.21 1.44
C LYS A 94 3.03 3.44 0.33
N PHE A 95 3.42 4.15 -0.73
CA PHE A 95 4.13 3.52 -1.84
C PHE A 95 5.52 3.05 -1.41
N THR A 96 6.20 3.82 -0.56
CA THR A 96 7.50 3.42 0.01
C THR A 96 7.36 2.15 0.86
N ALA A 97 6.33 2.08 1.70
CA ALA A 97 6.04 0.87 2.49
C ALA A 97 5.77 -0.34 1.60
N PHE A 98 4.99 -0.16 0.52
CA PHE A 98 4.78 -1.18 -0.49
C PHE A 98 6.09 -1.67 -1.14
N CYS A 99 6.99 -0.75 -1.53
CA CYS A 99 8.28 -1.14 -2.10
C CYS A 99 9.13 -1.98 -1.13
N LEU A 100 9.10 -1.67 0.17
CA LEU A 100 9.80 -2.45 1.19
C LEU A 100 9.25 -3.87 1.29
N ILE A 101 7.93 -4.04 1.26
CA ILE A 101 7.27 -5.35 1.26
C ILE A 101 7.69 -6.17 0.04
N ILE A 102 7.64 -5.60 -1.16
CA ILE A 102 8.05 -6.31 -2.39
C ILE A 102 9.52 -6.72 -2.33
N LYS A 103 10.39 -5.86 -1.79
CA LYS A 103 11.81 -6.17 -1.61
C LYS A 103 12.04 -7.33 -0.64
N GLU A 104 11.28 -7.38 0.46
CA GLU A 104 11.34 -8.46 1.44
C GLU A 104 10.86 -9.79 0.83
N LEU A 105 9.81 -9.77 0.00
CA LEU A 105 9.31 -10.96 -0.69
C LEU A 105 10.30 -11.55 -1.69
N GLU A 106 11.15 -10.74 -2.33
CA GLU A 106 12.20 -11.22 -3.25
C GLU A 106 13.47 -11.70 -2.52
N SER A 107 13.62 -11.34 -1.24
CA SER A 107 14.79 -11.72 -0.43
C SER A 107 14.59 -13.05 0.32
N ASN A 108 13.35 -13.54 0.40
CA ASN A 108 12.95 -14.83 1.00
C ASN A 108 12.79 -15.90 -0.07
#